data_AF-A0A8I0TQP2-F1
#
_entry.id   AF-A0A8I0TQP2-F1
#
_cell.length_a   1.000
_cell.length_b   1.000
_cell.length_c   1.000
_cell.angle_alpha   90.00
_cell.angle_beta   90.00
_cell.angle_gamma   90.00
#
_symmetry.space_group_name_H-M   'P 1'
#
loop_
_entity.id
_entity.type
_entity.pdbx_description
1 polymer ?
#
loop_
_entity_poly.entity_id
_entity_poly.type
_entity_poly.pdbx_seq_one_letter_code
_entity_poly.pdbx_strand_id
1 'polypeptide(L)'
;MNPFAYSSLGPGHDRQLLPESWQAEPGQWPKLEAALALVNRDLVATLPDQDPLILMVTPSWPPLPPGGIDRGQVYVAMPDGRWHGHAVNACDLEECDPPEPEDEAVVLTVVADAAQATITELLWQAWPICREHKIGMHPRPAGTVDDRCEGETQASGPPVWWCRGSRDGDCHDVSLVGELAATLPGKQRRALRRSARERDGHR
;
A
#
# COMPACT_ATOMS: atom_id res chain seq x y z
N MET A 1 18.79 27.17 39.53
CA MET A 1 18.44 28.48 38.94
C MET A 1 18.91 28.45 37.50
N ASN A 2 18.01 28.10 36.58
CA ASN A 2 18.27 28.12 35.13
C ASN A 2 17.68 29.41 34.55
N PRO A 3 18.41 30.17 33.73
CA PRO A 3 17.85 31.31 33.05
C PRO A 3 16.96 30.83 31.90
N PHE A 4 15.67 31.17 31.99
CA PHE A 4 14.73 31.10 30.88
C PHE A 4 15.16 32.11 29.81
N ALA A 5 15.65 31.63 28.67
CA ALA A 5 15.83 32.46 27.49
C ALA A 5 14.47 32.63 26.80
N TYR A 6 13.80 33.73 27.11
CA TYR A 6 12.65 34.21 26.37
C TYR A 6 13.15 34.69 25.00
N SER A 7 13.01 33.86 23.97
CA SER A 7 13.16 34.33 22.59
C SER A 7 11.84 34.97 22.20
N SER A 8 11.82 36.30 22.18
CA SER A 8 10.68 37.11 21.74
C SER A 8 10.24 36.68 20.33
N LEU A 9 9.01 36.21 20.21
CA LEU A 9 8.33 35.98 18.94
C LEU A 9 8.12 37.33 18.25
N GLY A 10 8.94 37.64 17.24
CA GLY A 10 8.64 38.69 16.28
C GLY A 10 7.43 38.30 15.42
N PRO A 11 6.51 39.21 15.09
CA PRO A 11 5.40 38.89 14.21
C PRO A 11 5.91 38.85 12.76
N GLY A 12 5.64 37.75 12.04
CA GLY A 12 5.87 37.70 10.59
C GLY A 12 6.87 36.65 10.09
N HIS A 13 6.99 35.50 10.74
CA HIS A 13 7.29 34.29 9.96
C HIS A 13 5.96 33.65 9.64
N ASP A 14 5.48 33.85 8.40
CA ASP A 14 4.63 32.87 7.76
C ASP A 14 5.27 31.51 8.05
N ARG A 15 4.62 30.71 8.91
CA ARG A 15 4.84 29.27 8.85
C ARG A 15 4.51 28.97 7.41
N GLN A 16 5.52 28.75 6.59
CA GLN A 16 5.31 28.13 5.28
C GLN A 16 4.53 26.87 5.62
N LEU A 17 3.21 26.93 5.37
CA LEU A 17 2.34 25.79 5.47
C LEU A 17 3.00 24.79 4.54
N LEU A 18 3.63 23.76 5.12
CA LEU A 18 4.04 22.60 4.33
C LEU A 18 2.83 22.24 3.48
N PRO A 19 3.00 22.06 2.16
CA PRO A 19 1.87 21.79 1.28
C PRO A 19 1.00 20.69 1.88
N GLU A 20 -0.31 20.93 1.96
CA GLU A 20 -1.27 19.91 2.36
C GLU A 20 -1.11 18.72 1.40
N SER A 21 -1.15 17.49 1.93
CA SER A 21 -1.10 16.27 1.13
C SER A 21 -2.13 16.32 0.00
N TRP A 22 -1.75 15.89 -1.20
CA TRP A 22 -2.60 15.93 -2.41
C TRP A 22 -2.70 14.56 -3.06
N GLN A 23 -3.73 14.35 -3.88
CA GLN A 23 -3.86 13.12 -4.66
C GLN A 23 -2.83 13.10 -5.79
N ALA A 24 -2.23 11.94 -6.04
CA ALA A 24 -1.31 11.79 -7.17
C ALA A 24 -2.02 12.02 -8.50
N GLU A 25 -1.36 12.73 -9.41
CA GLU A 25 -1.88 12.98 -10.75
C GLU A 25 -1.75 11.70 -11.62
N PRO A 26 -2.71 11.41 -12.52
CA PRO A 26 -2.63 10.24 -13.39
C PRO A 26 -1.35 10.21 -14.23
N GLY A 27 -0.65 9.08 -14.23
CA GLY A 27 0.61 8.89 -14.95
C GLY A 27 1.82 9.52 -14.25
N GLN A 28 1.65 10.13 -13.08
CA GLN A 28 2.76 10.62 -12.26
C GLN A 28 3.57 9.46 -11.69
N TRP A 29 2.90 8.35 -11.37
CA TRP A 29 3.49 7.16 -10.76
C TRP A 29 2.98 5.88 -11.44
N PRO A 30 3.32 5.66 -12.72
CA PRO A 30 2.68 4.63 -13.54
C PRO A 30 2.86 3.21 -12.99
N LYS A 31 4.00 2.89 -12.36
CA LYS A 31 4.20 1.56 -11.78
C LYS A 31 3.41 1.40 -10.49
N LEU A 32 3.39 2.42 -9.63
CA LEU A 32 2.57 2.42 -8.41
C LEU A 32 1.08 2.35 -8.73
N GLU A 33 0.63 3.07 -9.76
CA GLU A 33 -0.75 3.04 -10.25
C GLU A 33 -1.13 1.65 -10.77
N ALA A 34 -0.26 1.02 -11.56
CA ALA A 34 -0.47 -0.34 -12.05
C ALA A 34 -0.56 -1.35 -10.91
N ALA A 35 0.34 -1.26 -9.93
CA ALA A 35 0.31 -2.11 -8.74
C ALA A 35 -0.97 -1.88 -7.91
N LEU A 36 -1.34 -0.62 -7.68
CA LEU A 36 -2.55 -0.27 -6.94
C LEU A 36 -3.81 -0.76 -7.64
N ALA A 37 -3.84 -0.77 -8.97
CA ALA A 37 -4.94 -1.34 -9.74
C ALA A 37 -5.09 -2.84 -9.47
N LEU A 38 -3.99 -3.61 -9.39
CA LEU A 38 -4.03 -5.04 -9.04
C LEU A 38 -4.60 -5.23 -7.63
N VAL A 39 -4.11 -4.47 -6.66
CA VAL A 39 -4.58 -4.52 -5.27
C VAL A 39 -6.05 -4.14 -5.15
N ASN A 40 -6.50 -3.11 -5.87
CA ASN A 40 -7.90 -2.69 -5.90
C ASN A 40 -8.83 -3.74 -6.52
N ARG A 41 -8.35 -4.62 -7.42
CA ARG A 41 -9.15 -5.78 -7.87
C ARG A 41 -9.43 -6.75 -6.74
N ASP A 42 -8.45 -7.00 -5.88
CA ASP A 42 -8.62 -7.86 -4.70
C ASP A 42 -9.50 -7.21 -3.64
N LEU A 43 -9.38 -5.89 -3.47
CA LEU A 43 -10.23 -5.10 -2.61
C LEU A 43 -11.69 -5.25 -3.02
N VAL A 44 -12.03 -4.94 -4.27
CA VAL A 44 -13.39 -5.10 -4.80
C VAL A 44 -13.89 -6.55 -4.68
N ALA A 45 -12.99 -7.53 -4.80
CA ALA A 45 -13.35 -8.94 -4.69
C ALA A 45 -13.71 -9.37 -3.26
N THR A 46 -13.14 -8.71 -2.25
CA THR A 46 -13.26 -9.13 -0.84
C THR A 46 -14.04 -8.15 0.04
N LEU A 47 -14.06 -6.87 -0.32
CA LEU A 47 -14.75 -5.76 0.30
C LEU A 47 -15.47 -4.93 -0.79
N PRO A 48 -16.58 -5.45 -1.36
CA PRO A 48 -17.23 -4.82 -2.51
C PRO A 48 -17.88 -3.46 -2.20
N ASP A 49 -18.12 -3.15 -0.93
CA ASP A 49 -18.69 -1.88 -0.47
C ASP A 49 -17.60 -0.81 -0.21
N GLN A 50 -16.32 -1.19 -0.32
CA GLN A 50 -15.21 -0.27 -0.20
C GLN A 50 -14.86 0.31 -1.56
N ASP A 51 -14.87 1.63 -1.66
CA ASP A 51 -14.39 2.35 -2.85
C ASP A 51 -12.87 2.11 -3.06
N PRO A 52 -12.38 2.16 -4.31
CA PRO A 52 -10.97 1.93 -4.61
C PRO A 52 -10.04 2.84 -3.82
N LEU A 53 -8.92 2.28 -3.35
CA LEU A 53 -7.83 3.04 -2.77
C LEU A 53 -7.20 3.96 -3.82
N ILE A 54 -6.59 5.05 -3.35
CA ILE A 54 -5.92 6.08 -4.16
C ILE A 54 -4.46 6.25 -3.74
N LEU A 55 -3.65 6.89 -4.59
CA LEU A 55 -2.31 7.34 -4.21
C LEU A 55 -2.39 8.79 -3.72
N MET A 56 -1.81 9.05 -2.55
CA MET A 56 -1.64 10.38 -1.97
C MET A 56 -0.16 10.73 -1.91
N VAL A 57 0.18 11.97 -2.20
CA VAL A 57 1.52 12.52 -2.10
C VAL A 57 1.56 13.53 -0.96
N THR A 58 2.56 13.41 -0.10
CA THR A 58 2.87 14.39 0.96
C THR A 58 4.27 14.94 0.73
N PRO A 59 4.55 16.21 1.10
CA PRO A 59 5.91 16.73 1.09
C PRO A 59 6.85 15.85 1.92
N SER A 60 8.11 15.75 1.50
CA SER A 60 9.10 14.98 2.25
C SER A 60 9.43 15.67 3.58
N TRP A 61 9.58 14.90 4.66
CA TRP A 61 10.06 15.41 5.94
C TRP A 61 11.20 14.55 6.52
N PRO A 62 12.38 15.13 6.84
CA PRO A 62 12.71 16.55 6.74
C PRO A 62 12.83 17.04 5.29
N PRO A 63 12.73 18.37 5.04
CA PRO A 63 12.88 18.93 3.70
C PRO A 63 14.26 18.60 3.12
N LEU A 64 14.30 18.33 1.82
CA LEU A 64 15.54 18.03 1.10
C LEU A 64 16.54 19.20 1.16
N PRO A 65 17.85 18.93 1.11
CA PRO A 65 18.88 19.96 1.03
C PRO A 65 18.71 20.82 -0.24
N PRO A 66 19.24 22.05 -0.25
CA PRO A 66 19.12 22.96 -1.38
C PRO A 66 19.64 22.33 -2.69
N GLY A 67 18.79 22.26 -3.71
CA GLY A 67 19.10 21.63 -5.00
C GLY A 67 18.50 20.24 -5.20
N GLY A 68 17.90 19.65 -4.16
CA GLY A 68 17.08 18.43 -4.27
C GLY A 68 15.71 18.71 -4.90
N ILE A 69 15.24 17.82 -5.78
CA ILE A 69 13.87 17.85 -6.27
C ILE A 69 13.01 17.06 -5.29
N ASP A 70 12.19 17.75 -4.48
CA ASP A 70 11.20 17.08 -3.64
C ASP A 70 10.07 16.54 -4.51
N ARG A 71 10.05 15.21 -4.69
CA ARG A 71 8.98 14.50 -5.39
C ARG A 71 7.85 14.07 -4.45
N GLY A 72 7.99 14.35 -3.16
CA GLY A 72 7.09 13.91 -2.11
C GLY A 72 7.20 12.42 -1.78
N GLN A 73 6.61 12.05 -0.66
CA GLN A 73 6.39 10.67 -0.25
C GLN A 73 5.00 10.24 -0.70
N VAL A 74 4.91 9.08 -1.35
CA VAL A 74 3.67 8.52 -1.89
C VAL A 74 3.12 7.48 -0.91
N TYR A 75 1.83 7.54 -0.64
CA TYR A 75 1.12 6.64 0.26
C TYR A 75 -0.10 6.05 -0.43
N VAL A 76 -0.45 4.82 -0.05
CA VAL A 76 -1.74 4.22 -0.41
C VAL A 76 -2.79 4.68 0.61
N ALA A 77 -3.81 5.36 0.13
CA ALA A 77 -4.83 6.00 0.97
C ALA A 77 -6.24 5.50 0.63
N MET A 78 -7.14 5.68 1.60
CA MET A 78 -8.58 5.61 1.41
C MET A 78 -9.04 6.72 0.45
N PRO A 79 -10.21 6.58 -0.21
CA PRO A 79 -10.72 7.60 -1.12
C PRO A 79 -10.96 8.97 -0.49
N ASP A 80 -11.11 9.03 0.84
CA ASP A 80 -11.22 10.28 1.61
C ASP A 80 -9.85 10.93 1.93
N GLY A 81 -8.76 10.36 1.41
CA GLY A 81 -7.41 10.85 1.58
C GLY A 81 -6.74 10.46 2.90
N ARG A 82 -7.34 9.60 3.74
CA ARG A 82 -6.66 9.07 4.94
C ARG A 82 -5.77 7.87 4.59
N TRP A 83 -4.58 7.78 5.18
CA TRP A 83 -3.66 6.65 4.98
C TRP A 83 -3.04 6.17 6.31
N HIS A 84 -2.47 4.98 6.31
CA HIS A 84 -1.59 4.48 7.36
C HIS A 84 -0.38 3.77 6.73
N GLY A 85 0.76 3.79 7.41
CA GLY A 85 1.90 2.94 7.09
C GLY A 85 3.07 3.73 6.52
N HIS A 86 3.86 3.07 5.69
CA HIS A 86 5.07 3.62 5.11
C HIS A 86 4.83 4.15 3.69
N ALA A 87 5.69 5.05 3.24
CA ALA A 87 5.67 5.55 1.88
C ALA A 87 6.10 4.43 0.91
N VAL A 88 5.41 4.30 -0.22
CA VAL A 88 5.64 3.25 -1.22
C VAL A 88 6.76 3.58 -2.21
N ASN A 89 7.24 4.83 -2.20
CA ASN A 89 8.35 5.32 -3.00
C ASN A 89 9.57 5.68 -2.14
N ALA A 90 9.67 5.13 -0.92
CA ALA A 90 10.81 5.37 -0.04
C ALA A 90 12.09 4.80 -0.69
N CYS A 91 12.80 5.65 -1.42
CA CYS A 91 14.11 5.37 -1.99
C CYS A 91 15.17 5.78 -0.97
N ASP A 92 16.31 5.09 -0.95
CA ASP A 92 17.47 5.61 -0.22
C ASP A 92 17.97 6.87 -0.93
N LEU A 93 17.75 8.03 -0.28
CA LEU A 93 18.09 9.34 -0.85
C LEU A 93 19.61 9.53 -0.98
N GLU A 94 20.44 8.68 -0.35
CA GLU A 94 21.89 8.71 -0.46
C GLU A 94 22.40 8.07 -1.77
N GLU A 95 21.66 7.14 -2.38
CA GLU A 95 22.14 6.32 -3.51
C GLU A 95 21.69 6.78 -4.91
N CYS A 96 21.01 7.92 -5.05
CA CYS A 96 20.48 8.37 -6.35
C CYS A 96 19.51 7.35 -6.98
N ASP A 97 18.78 6.62 -6.15
CA ASP A 97 17.82 5.60 -6.59
C ASP A 97 16.70 6.20 -7.48
N PRO A 98 16.22 5.43 -8.47
CA PRO A 98 15.08 5.84 -9.27
C PRO A 98 13.84 6.02 -8.38
N PRO A 99 12.98 7.01 -8.68
CA PRO A 99 11.84 7.38 -7.83
C PRO A 99 10.78 6.29 -7.68
N GLU A 100 10.72 5.36 -8.63
CA GLU A 100 9.92 4.14 -8.53
C GLU A 100 10.88 2.96 -8.53
N PRO A 101 10.67 1.95 -7.66
CA PRO A 101 11.45 0.72 -7.71
C PRO A 101 11.44 0.12 -9.11
N GLU A 102 12.58 -0.38 -9.58
CA GLU A 102 12.67 -0.91 -10.94
C GLU A 102 11.86 -2.19 -11.11
N ASP A 103 11.88 -3.05 -10.10
CA ASP A 103 11.25 -4.36 -10.07
C ASP A 103 9.74 -4.27 -9.76
N GLU A 104 8.91 -4.61 -10.75
CA GLU A 104 7.45 -4.63 -10.64
C GLU A 104 6.92 -5.52 -9.50
N ALA A 105 7.61 -6.63 -9.20
CA ALA A 105 7.21 -7.53 -8.11
C ALA A 105 7.48 -6.87 -6.74
N VAL A 106 8.58 -6.13 -6.61
CA VAL A 106 8.88 -5.34 -5.41
C VAL A 106 7.86 -4.22 -5.26
N VAL A 107 7.59 -3.46 -6.33
CA VAL A 107 6.56 -2.40 -6.34
C VAL A 107 5.22 -2.94 -5.88
N LEU A 108 4.78 -4.07 -6.45
CA LEU A 108 3.50 -4.67 -6.11
C LEU A 108 3.45 -5.17 -4.66
N THR A 109 4.54 -5.74 -4.14
CA THR A 109 4.63 -6.18 -2.75
C THR A 109 4.49 -5.00 -1.79
N VAL A 110 5.23 -3.92 -2.04
CA VAL A 110 5.22 -2.71 -1.20
C VAL A 110 3.84 -2.03 -1.23
N VAL A 111 3.22 -1.92 -2.41
CA VAL A 111 1.87 -1.35 -2.53
C VAL A 111 0.81 -2.23 -1.86
N ALA A 112 0.92 -3.56 -1.98
CA ALA A 112 0.01 -4.49 -1.32
C ALA A 112 0.13 -4.42 0.22
N ASP A 113 1.35 -4.29 0.74
CA ASP A 113 1.61 -4.13 2.17
C ASP A 113 1.03 -2.81 2.70
N ALA A 114 1.32 -1.70 2.02
CA ALA A 114 0.78 -0.38 2.37
C ALA A 114 -0.76 -0.36 2.32
N ALA A 115 -1.38 -0.97 1.31
CA ALA A 115 -2.82 -1.11 1.22
C ALA A 115 -3.40 -1.91 2.39
N GLN A 116 -2.74 -3.02 2.75
CA GLN A 116 -3.12 -3.84 3.89
C GLN A 116 -3.06 -3.03 5.19
N ALA A 117 -1.98 -2.29 5.43
CA ALA A 117 -1.83 -1.45 6.62
C ALA A 117 -2.94 -0.38 6.68
N THR A 118 -3.15 0.35 5.59
CA THR A 118 -4.21 1.38 5.49
C THR A 118 -5.59 0.80 5.80
N ILE A 119 -5.97 -0.33 5.19
CA ILE A 119 -7.28 -0.94 5.44
C ILE A 119 -7.38 -1.45 6.86
N THR A 120 -6.36 -2.17 7.33
CA THR A 120 -6.40 -2.83 8.65
C THR A 120 -6.55 -1.82 9.77
N GLU A 121 -5.79 -0.73 9.70
CA GLU A 121 -5.76 0.27 10.77
C GLU A 121 -6.92 1.26 10.68
N LEU A 122 -7.36 1.64 9.47
CA LEU A 122 -8.45 2.62 9.33
C LEU A 122 -9.85 2.00 9.43
N LEU A 123 -10.01 0.73 9.02
CA LEU A 123 -11.29 0.01 9.14
C LEU A 123 -11.35 -0.92 10.35
N TRP A 124 -10.26 -1.06 11.11
CA TRP A 124 -10.16 -1.95 12.28
C TRP A 124 -10.55 -3.41 11.96
N GLN A 125 -10.22 -3.88 10.76
CA GLN A 125 -10.45 -5.27 10.36
C GLN A 125 -9.24 -5.84 9.61
N ALA A 126 -8.91 -7.10 9.85
CA ALA A 126 -7.88 -7.76 9.06
C ALA A 126 -8.26 -7.81 7.57
N TRP A 127 -7.33 -7.48 6.69
CA TRP A 127 -7.53 -7.63 5.25
C TRP A 127 -6.20 -7.91 4.52
N PRO A 128 -6.20 -8.80 3.50
CA PRO A 128 -7.29 -9.71 3.15
C PRO A 128 -7.34 -10.92 4.09
N ILE A 129 -8.52 -11.55 4.22
CA ILE A 129 -8.72 -12.68 5.14
C ILE A 129 -8.59 -14.02 4.40
N CYS A 130 -7.75 -14.91 4.94
CA CYS A 130 -7.68 -16.30 4.48
C CYS A 130 -8.99 -17.03 4.79
N ARG A 131 -9.51 -17.74 3.81
CA ARG A 131 -10.81 -18.40 3.92
C ARG A 131 -10.77 -19.69 4.71
N GLU A 132 -9.63 -20.35 4.70
CA GLU A 132 -9.40 -21.60 5.42
C GLU A 132 -9.23 -21.29 6.92
N HIS A 133 -8.30 -20.38 7.24
CA HIS A 133 -7.91 -20.09 8.63
C HIS A 133 -8.62 -18.91 9.30
N LYS A 134 -9.33 -18.08 8.54
CA LYS A 134 -10.04 -16.88 9.04
C LYS A 134 -9.13 -15.85 9.73
N ILE A 135 -7.87 -15.77 9.29
CA ILE A 135 -6.88 -14.79 9.75
C ILE A 135 -6.43 -13.88 8.60
N GLY A 136 -5.79 -12.77 8.92
CA GLY A 136 -5.14 -11.91 7.92
C GLY A 136 -4.06 -12.66 7.15
N MET A 137 -4.00 -12.41 5.84
CA MET A 137 -2.92 -12.85 4.95
C MET A 137 -1.92 -11.73 4.77
N HIS A 138 -0.66 -12.00 4.48
CA HIS A 138 0.35 -10.98 4.23
C HIS A 138 0.88 -11.08 2.80
N PRO A 139 1.19 -9.95 2.14
CA PRO A 139 1.84 -9.99 0.85
C PRO A 139 3.30 -10.44 1.05
N ARG A 140 3.75 -11.35 0.19
CA ARG A 140 5.17 -11.74 0.13
C ARG A 140 5.52 -12.29 -1.25
N PRO A 141 6.81 -12.35 -1.64
CA PRO A 141 7.20 -13.06 -2.84
C PRO A 141 6.84 -14.56 -2.77
N ALA A 142 6.32 -15.11 -3.86
CA ALA A 142 6.00 -16.54 -3.95
C ALA A 142 7.23 -17.41 -3.69
N GLY A 143 7.04 -18.54 -2.99
CA GLY A 143 8.10 -19.51 -2.73
C GLY A 143 9.07 -19.13 -1.60
N THR A 144 8.78 -18.10 -0.81
CA THR A 144 9.54 -17.78 0.41
C THR A 144 9.44 -18.93 1.42
N VAL A 145 10.56 -19.50 1.86
CA VAL A 145 10.58 -20.80 2.58
C VAL A 145 10.58 -20.69 4.10
N ASP A 146 10.70 -19.49 4.68
CA ASP A 146 10.81 -19.34 6.13
C ASP A 146 10.01 -18.14 6.69
N ASP A 147 9.35 -18.36 7.83
CA ASP A 147 8.62 -17.35 8.60
C ASP A 147 9.56 -16.53 9.51
N ARG A 148 10.85 -16.90 9.56
CA ARG A 148 11.74 -16.52 10.67
C ARG A 148 13.10 -15.92 10.35
N CYS A 149 13.41 -15.59 9.11
CA CYS A 149 14.71 -14.99 8.80
C CYS A 149 14.57 -13.62 8.14
N GLU A 150 14.85 -12.57 8.92
CA GLU A 150 15.54 -11.37 8.43
C GLU A 150 16.89 -11.82 7.87
N GLY A 151 16.89 -12.28 6.63
CA GLY A 151 18.04 -12.87 5.99
C GLY A 151 17.70 -13.25 4.57
N GLU A 152 17.99 -12.32 3.66
CA GLU A 152 18.04 -12.39 2.20
C GLU A 152 17.69 -13.76 1.60
N THR A 153 16.43 -14.18 1.73
CA THR A 153 15.92 -15.25 0.90
C THR A 153 15.45 -14.57 -0.37
N GLN A 154 16.29 -14.67 -1.39
CA GLN A 154 16.17 -14.08 -2.72
C GLN A 154 14.97 -14.68 -3.49
N ALA A 155 13.79 -14.66 -2.89
CA ALA A 155 12.55 -15.06 -3.53
C ALA A 155 12.14 -13.92 -4.46
N SER A 156 12.42 -14.07 -5.75
CA SER A 156 11.97 -13.17 -6.84
C SER A 156 10.66 -13.64 -7.48
N GLY A 157 9.88 -14.47 -6.77
CA GLY A 157 8.57 -14.94 -7.24
C GLY A 157 7.56 -13.79 -7.27
N PRO A 158 6.52 -13.88 -8.13
CA PRO A 158 5.47 -12.87 -8.15
C PRO A 158 4.80 -12.77 -6.77
N PRO A 159 4.34 -11.58 -6.35
CA PRO A 159 3.76 -11.41 -5.02
C PRO A 159 2.48 -12.22 -4.84
N VAL A 160 2.36 -12.87 -3.68
CA VAL A 160 1.20 -13.66 -3.26
C VAL A 160 0.64 -13.14 -1.96
N TRP A 161 -0.67 -13.30 -1.78
CA TRP A 161 -1.27 -13.30 -0.46
C TRP A 161 -0.96 -14.62 0.22
N TRP A 162 -0.17 -14.58 1.28
CA TRP A 162 0.23 -15.74 2.04
C TRP A 162 -0.48 -15.79 3.38
N CYS A 163 -0.97 -16.97 3.75
CA CYS A 163 -1.55 -17.24 5.04
C CYS A 163 -0.52 -17.95 5.92
N ARG A 164 -0.28 -17.42 7.13
CA ARG A 164 0.56 -18.07 8.13
C ARG A 164 0.01 -19.41 8.64
N GLY A 165 -1.28 -19.66 8.42
CA GLY A 165 -1.95 -20.83 8.95
C GLY A 165 -2.11 -20.78 10.47
N SER A 166 -2.37 -21.95 11.04
CA SER A 166 -2.47 -22.20 12.47
C SER A 166 -1.10 -22.46 13.10
N ARG A 167 -1.09 -22.69 14.41
CA ARG A 167 0.13 -22.99 15.18
C ARG A 167 0.79 -24.31 14.75
N ASP A 168 0.09 -25.15 13.98
CA ASP A 168 0.52 -26.50 13.57
C ASP A 168 1.27 -26.53 12.23
N GLY A 169 1.53 -25.38 11.60
CA GLY A 169 2.43 -25.27 10.45
C GLY A 169 1.79 -25.44 9.06
N ASP A 170 0.50 -25.17 8.93
CA ASP A 170 -0.28 -25.25 7.69
C ASP A 170 -0.34 -23.91 6.92
N CYS A 171 0.78 -23.20 6.89
CA CYS A 171 0.94 -21.99 6.09
C CYS A 171 0.85 -22.30 4.59
N HIS A 172 0.33 -21.36 3.79
CA HIS A 172 0.21 -21.53 2.35
C HIS A 172 0.09 -20.22 1.58
N ASP A 173 0.62 -20.22 0.36
CA ASP A 173 0.35 -19.16 -0.62
C ASP A 173 -1.10 -19.34 -1.13
N VAL A 174 -1.95 -18.32 -0.94
CA VAL A 174 -3.40 -18.39 -1.22
C VAL A 174 -3.72 -18.04 -2.67
N SER A 175 -3.17 -16.91 -3.16
CA SER A 175 -3.27 -16.49 -4.55
C SER A 175 -2.21 -15.44 -4.86
N LEU A 176 -1.96 -15.22 -6.16
CA LEU A 176 -1.26 -14.01 -6.60
C LEU A 176 -2.02 -12.76 -6.16
N VAL A 177 -1.28 -11.68 -5.91
CA VAL A 177 -1.87 -10.35 -5.70
C VAL A 177 -2.53 -9.91 -7.01
N GLY A 178 -3.78 -9.47 -6.91
CA GLY A 178 -4.68 -9.12 -8.00
C GLY A 178 -5.50 -10.28 -8.56
N GLU A 179 -5.38 -11.49 -8.02
CA GLU A 179 -6.12 -12.67 -8.45
C GLU A 179 -7.01 -13.30 -7.35
N LEU A 180 -7.19 -12.61 -6.22
CA LEU A 180 -7.89 -13.15 -5.06
C LEU A 180 -9.37 -13.49 -5.37
N ALA A 181 -9.97 -12.85 -6.37
CA ALA A 181 -11.30 -13.19 -6.89
C ALA A 181 -11.43 -14.67 -7.33
N ALA A 182 -10.33 -15.30 -7.76
CA ALA A 182 -10.31 -16.70 -8.19
C ALA A 182 -10.44 -17.70 -7.03
N THR A 183 -10.18 -17.28 -5.79
CA THR A 183 -10.33 -18.13 -4.58
C THR A 183 -11.75 -18.04 -3.99
N LEU A 184 -12.59 -17.13 -4.51
CA LEU A 184 -13.96 -16.97 -4.07
C LEU A 184 -14.85 -18.15 -4.52
N PRO A 185 -15.89 -18.54 -3.74
CA PRO A 185 -16.77 -19.63 -4.08
C PRO A 185 -17.61 -19.21 -5.30
N GLY A 186 -18.10 -20.20 -6.05
CA GLY A 186 -18.79 -19.95 -7.32
C GLY A 186 -19.95 -18.95 -7.23
N LYS A 187 -20.67 -18.88 -6.10
CA LYS A 187 -21.75 -17.90 -5.89
C LYS A 187 -21.23 -16.46 -5.86
N GLN A 188 -20.20 -16.17 -5.07
CA GLN A 188 -19.64 -14.81 -4.95
C GLN A 188 -18.93 -14.40 -6.25
N ARG A 189 -18.22 -15.32 -6.91
CA ARG A 189 -17.61 -15.06 -8.22
C ARG A 189 -18.63 -14.67 -9.29
N ARG A 190 -19.81 -15.30 -9.29
CA ARG A 190 -20.92 -14.94 -10.19
C ARG A 190 -21.52 -13.58 -9.85
N ALA A 191 -21.63 -13.23 -8.57
CA ALA A 191 -22.08 -11.91 -8.15
C ALA A 191 -21.12 -10.80 -8.62
N LEU A 192 -19.81 -10.96 -8.41
CA LEU A 192 -18.80 -10.01 -8.89
C LEU A 192 -18.86 -9.80 -10.39
N ARG A 193 -18.99 -10.88 -11.18
CA ARG A 193 -19.14 -10.79 -12.64
C ARG A 193 -20.40 -10.06 -13.08
N ARG A 194 -21.49 -10.14 -12.30
CA ARG A 194 -22.73 -9.41 -12.58
C ARG A 194 -22.55 -7.92 -12.30
N SER A 195 -22.03 -7.57 -11.12
CA SER A 195 -21.78 -6.18 -10.74
C SER A 195 -20.77 -5.49 -11.67
N ALA A 196 -19.75 -6.21 -12.15
CA ALA A 196 -18.83 -5.68 -13.16
C ALA A 196 -19.56 -5.30 -14.47
N ARG A 197 -20.43 -6.19 -14.98
CA ARG A 197 -21.24 -5.91 -16.18
C ARG A 197 -22.20 -4.73 -16.01
N GLU A 198 -22.77 -4.57 -14.81
CA GLU A 198 -23.66 -3.46 -14.51
C GLU A 198 -22.92 -2.12 -14.53
N ARG A 199 -21.70 -2.07 -13.97
CA ARG A 199 -20.83 -0.89 -14.03
C ARG A 199 -20.39 -0.54 -15.44
N ASP A 200 -19.99 -1.54 -16.24
CA ASP A 200 -19.55 -1.31 -17.62
C ASP A 200 -20.70 -0.86 -18.54
N GLY A 201 -21.94 -1.32 -18.27
CA GLY A 201 -23.12 -0.93 -19.04
C GLY A 201 -23.70 0.45 -18.72
N HIS A 202 -23.17 1.14 -17.69
CA HIS A 202 -23.58 2.50 -17.30
C HIS A 202 -22.57 3.58 -17.76
N ARG A 203 -21.57 3.20 -18.57
CA ARG A 203 -20.52 4.11 -19.06
C ARG A 203 -20.70 4.52 -20.51
#